data_AF-M5PRB1-F1
#
_entry.id   AF-M5PRB1-F1
#
_cell.length_a   1.000
_cell.length_b   1.000
_cell.length_c   1.000
_cell.angle_alpha   90.00
_cell.angle_beta   90.00
_cell.angle_gamma   90.00
#
_symmetry.space_group_name_H-M   'P 1'
#
loop_
_entity.id
_entity.type
_entity.pdbx_description
1 polymer ?
#
loop_
_entity_poly.entity_id
_entity_poly.type
_entity_poly.pdbx_seq_one_letter_code
_entity_poly.pdbx_strand_id
1 'polypeptide(L)'
;MLDLLSSIFAGGVTGIIGSALTLVGDLFKAREQRKADEARRKHDLAMMDKEYQYRERQASIESDTRQAEADAGTLAASYAHDRAVYATVDGPWYLRLLLVGVDVARGLVRPCLTVFLIWLVWDLRTEVKGILTSAGLQGLTAGDALGIYRDVAEMILYLAATCVTWWFGTRFKGSKTK
;
A
#
# COMPACT_ATOMS: atom_id res chain seq x y z
N MET A 1 38.67 48.17 74.06
CA MET A 1 38.51 48.56 72.64
C MET A 1 39.33 47.71 71.67
N LEU A 2 40.48 47.16 72.06
CA LEU A 2 41.28 46.25 71.21
C LEU A 2 40.63 44.87 70.97
N ASP A 3 39.88 44.33 71.94
CA ASP A 3 39.17 43.03 71.79
C ASP A 3 37.97 43.06 70.82
N LEU A 4 37.38 44.23 70.60
CA LEU A 4 36.30 44.38 69.63
C LEU A 4 36.87 44.40 68.19
N LEU A 5 38.02 45.03 67.99
CA LEU A 5 38.71 45.06 66.71
C LEU A 5 39.31 43.71 66.33
N SER A 6 39.88 42.95 67.29
CA SER A 6 40.42 41.62 67.04
C SER A 6 39.32 40.59 66.74
N SER A 7 38.15 40.66 67.40
CA SER A 7 37.01 39.77 67.12
C SER A 7 36.33 40.07 65.77
N ILE A 8 36.28 41.34 65.35
CA ILE A 8 35.77 41.74 64.04
C ILE A 8 36.74 41.34 62.91
N PHE A 9 38.06 41.49 63.13
CA PHE A 9 39.06 41.01 62.16
C PHE A 9 39.13 39.48 62.09
N ALA A 10 39.03 38.78 63.23
CA ALA A 10 39.03 37.32 63.27
C ALA A 10 37.76 36.72 62.63
N GLY A 11 36.60 37.36 62.80
CA GLY A 11 35.34 36.97 62.13
C GLY A 11 35.27 37.34 60.65
N GLY A 12 35.86 38.48 60.26
CA GLY A 12 35.89 38.94 58.86
C GLY A 12 36.80 38.10 57.96
N VAL A 13 37.99 37.73 58.44
CA VAL A 13 38.95 36.92 57.66
C VAL A 13 38.50 35.46 57.56
N THR A 14 37.91 34.89 58.61
CA THR A 14 37.35 33.52 58.57
C THR A 14 36.09 33.43 57.70
N GLY A 15 35.27 34.48 57.63
CA GLY A 15 34.13 34.58 56.70
C GLY A 15 34.55 34.66 55.23
N ILE A 16 35.63 35.38 54.91
CA ILE A 16 36.18 35.47 53.54
C ILE A 16 36.78 34.11 53.10
N ILE A 17 37.46 33.39 53.99
CA ILE A 17 38.01 32.07 53.68
C ILE A 17 36.88 31.03 53.54
N GLY A 18 35.87 31.08 54.41
CA GLY A 18 34.69 30.22 54.33
C GLY A 18 33.91 30.43 53.03
N SER A 19 33.65 31.69 52.66
CA SER A 19 32.95 32.05 51.42
C SER A 19 33.72 31.63 50.16
N ALA A 20 35.05 31.76 50.16
CA ALA A 20 35.89 31.29 49.06
C ALA A 20 35.85 29.76 48.88
N LEU A 21 35.85 29.00 49.99
CA LEU A 21 35.73 27.54 49.95
C LEU A 21 34.34 27.08 49.50
N THR A 22 33.26 27.77 49.90
CA THR A 22 31.91 27.48 49.38
C THR A 22 31.80 27.76 47.88
N LEU A 23 32.35 28.86 47.37
CA LEU A 23 32.33 29.16 45.94
C LEU A 23 33.06 28.09 45.12
N VAL A 24 34.19 27.59 45.61
CA VAL A 24 34.92 26.48 44.97
C VAL A 24 34.08 25.20 45.00
N GLY A 25 33.51 24.86 46.16
CA GLY A 25 32.62 23.71 46.31
C GLY A 25 31.38 23.77 45.39
N ASP A 26 30.79 24.96 45.25
CA ASP A 26 29.63 25.19 44.41
C ASP A 26 29.97 25.12 42.92
N LEU A 27 31.17 25.55 42.50
CA LEU A 27 31.65 25.36 41.13
C LEU A 27 31.85 23.88 40.78
N PHE A 28 32.39 23.08 41.71
CA PHE A 28 32.52 21.63 41.52
C PHE A 28 31.15 20.96 41.46
N LYS A 29 30.23 21.29 42.39
CA LYS A 29 28.85 20.78 42.39
C LYS A 29 28.09 21.17 41.12
N ALA A 30 28.21 22.43 40.68
CA ALA A 30 27.58 22.90 39.45
C ALA A 30 28.10 22.15 38.20
N ARG A 31 29.38 21.80 38.18
CA ARG A 31 29.96 21.00 37.08
C ARG A 31 29.43 19.57 37.07
N GLU A 32 29.27 18.96 38.24
CA GLU A 32 28.73 17.61 38.36
C GLU A 32 27.23 17.55 38.05
N GLN A 33 26.46 18.54 38.53
CA GLN A 33 25.06 18.72 38.17
C GLN A 33 24.86 18.90 36.67
N ARG A 34 25.69 19.71 36.00
CA ARG A 34 25.64 19.86 34.53
C ARG A 34 25.88 18.53 33.80
N LYS A 35 26.85 17.73 34.25
CA LYS A 35 27.10 16.39 33.68
C LYS A 35 25.92 15.45 33.89
N ALA A 36 25.32 15.47 35.09
CA ALA A 36 24.15 14.65 35.40
C ALA A 36 22.93 15.07 34.57
N ASP A 37 22.71 16.37 34.39
CA ASP A 37 21.63 16.92 33.58
C ASP A 37 21.83 16.61 32.08
N GLU A 38 23.06 16.69 31.58
CA GLU A 38 23.40 16.27 30.22
C GLU A 38 23.15 14.76 30.01
N ALA A 39 23.49 13.92 30.99
CA ALA A 39 23.24 12.49 30.93
C ALA A 39 21.74 12.16 30.93
N ARG A 40 20.95 12.86 31.76
CA ARG A 40 19.48 12.72 31.79
C ARG A 40 18.86 13.12 30.46
N ARG A 41 19.24 14.29 29.92
CA ARG A 41 18.75 14.75 28.61
C ARG A 41 19.09 13.77 27.48
N LYS A 42 20.28 13.18 27.48
CA LYS A 42 20.65 12.15 26.50
C LYS A 42 19.79 10.90 26.63
N HIS A 43 19.50 10.46 27.85
CA HIS A 43 18.60 9.35 28.10
C HIS A 43 17.17 9.66 27.64
N ASP A 44 16.67 10.86 27.93
CA ASP A 44 15.34 11.31 27.53
C ASP A 44 15.23 11.39 25.99
N LEU A 45 16.25 11.90 25.31
CA LEU A 45 16.31 11.90 23.84
C LEU A 45 16.30 10.48 23.27
N ALA A 46 17.04 9.54 23.87
CA ALA A 46 17.05 8.15 23.44
C ALA A 46 15.70 7.44 23.68
N MET A 47 14.99 7.79 24.75
CA MET A 47 13.64 7.30 25.02
C MET A 47 12.65 7.87 24.02
N MET A 48 12.69 9.18 23.77
CA MET A 48 11.83 9.82 22.77
C MET A 48 12.06 9.25 21.37
N ASP A 49 13.31 9.04 20.96
CA ASP A 49 13.62 8.46 19.65
C ASP A 49 13.02 7.05 19.50
N LYS A 50 13.12 6.22 20.54
CA LYS A 50 12.45 4.91 20.56
C LYS A 50 10.93 5.03 20.47
N GLU A 51 10.32 5.96 21.21
CA GLU A 51 8.87 6.19 21.13
C GLU A 51 8.43 6.63 19.73
N TYR A 52 9.20 7.51 19.08
CA TYR A 52 8.93 7.91 17.70
C TYR A 52 8.99 6.72 16.74
N GLN A 53 10.02 5.88 16.86
CA GLN A 53 10.14 4.66 16.05
C GLN A 53 8.96 3.70 16.28
N TYR A 54 8.50 3.54 17.52
CA TYR A 54 7.32 2.72 17.81
C TYR A 54 6.03 3.30 17.22
N ARG A 55 5.84 4.62 17.32
CA ARG A 55 4.68 5.30 16.73
C ARG A 55 4.67 5.19 15.20
N GLU A 56 5.83 5.33 14.57
CA GLU A 56 5.96 5.15 13.12
C GLU A 56 5.61 3.72 12.69
N ARG A 57 6.12 2.71 13.41
CA ARG A 57 5.77 1.30 13.16
C ARG A 57 4.29 1.02 13.41
N GLN A 58 3.68 1.60 14.44
CA GLN A 58 2.24 1.45 14.67
C GLN A 58 1.43 2.09 13.56
N ALA A 59 1.80 3.30 13.13
CA ALA A 59 1.14 3.99 12.03
C ALA A 59 1.28 3.23 10.70
N SER A 60 2.44 2.62 10.43
CA SER A 60 2.62 1.80 9.23
C SER A 60 1.78 0.53 9.27
N ILE A 61 1.78 -0.20 10.40
CA ILE A 61 0.95 -1.40 10.57
C ILE A 61 -0.54 -1.07 10.46
N GLU A 62 -0.98 0.04 11.06
CA GLU A 62 -2.38 0.48 11.00
C GLU A 62 -2.77 0.91 9.57
N SER A 63 -1.86 1.55 8.84
CA SER A 63 -2.06 1.88 7.43
C SER A 63 -2.19 0.61 6.58
N ASP A 64 -1.29 -0.35 6.74
CA ASP A 64 -1.27 -1.60 5.99
C ASP A 64 -2.52 -2.45 6.28
N THR A 65 -2.94 -2.51 7.54
CA THR A 65 -4.16 -3.21 7.95
C THR A 65 -5.42 -2.54 7.42
N ARG A 66 -5.54 -1.21 7.52
CA ARG A 66 -6.67 -0.47 6.91
C ARG A 66 -6.71 -0.64 5.39
N GLN A 67 -5.56 -0.68 4.74
CA GLN A 67 -5.50 -0.94 3.30
C GLN A 67 -5.95 -2.36 2.99
N ALA A 68 -5.48 -3.37 3.73
CA ALA A 68 -5.92 -4.75 3.57
C ALA A 68 -7.43 -4.93 3.85
N GLU A 69 -7.98 -4.23 4.83
CA GLU A 69 -9.43 -4.22 5.14
C GLU A 69 -10.23 -3.52 4.04
N ALA A 70 -9.75 -2.41 3.51
CA ALA A 70 -10.37 -1.73 2.38
C ALA A 70 -10.34 -2.64 1.13
N ASP A 71 -9.22 -3.32 0.88
CA ASP A 71 -9.08 -4.27 -0.22
C ASP A 71 -10.01 -5.47 -0.04
N ALA A 72 -10.09 -6.05 1.16
CA ALA A 72 -11.05 -7.10 1.49
C ALA A 72 -12.50 -6.62 1.34
N GLY A 73 -12.79 -5.38 1.73
CA GLY A 73 -14.10 -4.74 1.58
C GLY A 73 -14.48 -4.53 0.11
N THR A 74 -13.54 -4.11 -0.74
CA THR A 74 -13.77 -3.97 -2.19
C THR A 74 -13.95 -5.31 -2.89
N LEU A 75 -13.23 -6.36 -2.46
CA LEU A 75 -13.44 -7.72 -2.93
C LEU A 75 -14.82 -8.24 -2.51
N ALA A 76 -15.19 -8.07 -1.24
CA ALA A 76 -16.51 -8.45 -0.73
C ALA A 76 -17.65 -7.71 -1.47
N ALA A 77 -17.47 -6.41 -1.74
CA ALA A 77 -18.41 -5.62 -2.52
C ALA A 77 -18.50 -6.08 -3.98
N SER A 78 -17.38 -6.50 -4.59
CA SER A 78 -17.36 -7.05 -5.94
C SER A 78 -18.10 -8.39 -6.01
N TYR A 79 -17.90 -9.27 -5.02
CA TYR A 79 -18.65 -10.52 -4.91
C TYR A 79 -20.14 -10.27 -4.61
N ALA A 80 -20.48 -9.23 -3.85
CA ALA A 80 -21.86 -8.85 -3.59
C ALA A 80 -22.54 -8.30 -4.86
N HIS A 81 -21.82 -7.52 -5.69
CA HIS A 81 -22.31 -7.03 -6.98
C HIS A 81 -22.53 -8.14 -8.01
N ASP A 82 -21.78 -9.23 -7.92
CA ASP A 82 -21.95 -10.42 -8.76
C ASP A 82 -22.97 -11.43 -8.22
N ARG A 83 -23.42 -11.27 -6.98
CA ARG A 83 -24.45 -12.13 -6.40
C ARG A 83 -25.81 -11.77 -7.03
N ALA A 84 -26.62 -12.78 -7.34
CA ALA A 84 -27.99 -12.59 -7.82
C ALA A 84 -28.87 -12.03 -6.68
N VAL A 85 -28.85 -10.71 -6.51
CA VAL A 85 -29.55 -9.99 -5.42
C VAL A 85 -30.95 -9.55 -5.84
N TYR A 86 -31.25 -9.47 -7.14
CA TYR A 86 -32.53 -8.92 -7.59
C TYR A 86 -33.69 -9.93 -7.49
N ALA A 87 -33.39 -11.23 -7.35
CA ALA A 87 -34.38 -12.30 -7.13
C ALA A 87 -35.06 -12.30 -5.74
N THR A 88 -34.51 -11.57 -4.77
CA THR A 88 -35.00 -11.50 -3.38
C THR A 88 -35.91 -10.30 -3.11
N VAL A 89 -36.19 -9.46 -4.12
CA VAL A 89 -37.09 -8.30 -3.96
C VAL A 89 -38.54 -8.79 -3.98
N ASP A 90 -39.27 -8.53 -2.89
CA ASP A 90 -40.71 -8.79 -2.83
C ASP A 90 -41.45 -7.83 -3.77
N GLY A 91 -42.17 -8.38 -4.72
CA GLY A 91 -42.90 -7.62 -5.74
C GLY A 91 -43.83 -8.51 -6.55
N PRO A 92 -44.62 -7.92 -7.45
CA PRO A 92 -45.51 -8.68 -8.33
C PRO A 92 -44.73 -9.73 -9.13
N TRP A 93 -45.32 -10.91 -9.34
CA TRP A 93 -44.65 -12.07 -9.94
C TRP A 93 -43.99 -11.77 -11.30
N TYR A 94 -44.55 -10.87 -12.10
CA TYR A 94 -44.03 -10.45 -13.40
C TYR A 94 -42.75 -9.60 -13.30
N LEU A 95 -42.66 -8.73 -12.29
CA LEU A 95 -41.45 -7.94 -12.01
C LEU A 95 -40.33 -8.84 -11.51
N ARG A 96 -40.66 -9.81 -10.66
CA ARG A 96 -39.70 -10.81 -10.17
C ARG A 96 -39.13 -11.66 -11.31
N LEU A 97 -39.96 -12.05 -12.27
CA LEU A 97 -39.53 -12.82 -13.44
C LEU A 97 -38.59 -12.02 -14.35
N LEU A 98 -38.88 -10.72 -14.57
CA LEU A 98 -37.98 -9.80 -15.27
C LEU A 98 -36.64 -9.61 -14.54
N LEU A 99 -36.68 -9.42 -13.21
CA LEU A 99 -35.48 -9.24 -12.39
C LEU A 99 -34.59 -10.50 -12.35
N VAL A 100 -35.19 -11.68 -12.27
CA VAL A 100 -34.46 -12.96 -12.41
C VAL A 100 -33.86 -13.10 -13.81
N GLY A 101 -34.60 -12.68 -14.85
CA GLY A 101 -34.07 -12.66 -16.21
C GLY A 101 -32.83 -11.77 -16.36
N VAL A 102 -32.83 -10.61 -15.72
CA VAL A 102 -31.66 -9.71 -15.69
C VAL A 102 -30.48 -10.34 -14.95
N ASP A 103 -30.72 -11.05 -13.84
CA ASP A 103 -29.65 -11.76 -13.11
C ASP A 103 -29.06 -12.91 -13.91
N VAL A 104 -29.89 -13.68 -14.62
CA VAL A 104 -29.45 -14.74 -15.53
C VAL A 104 -28.67 -14.15 -16.71
N ALA A 105 -29.16 -13.07 -17.32
CA ALA A 105 -28.45 -12.38 -18.40
C ALA A 105 -27.09 -11.86 -17.93
N ARG A 106 -27.02 -11.21 -16.76
CA ARG A 106 -25.76 -10.71 -16.19
C ARG A 106 -24.79 -11.85 -15.87
N GLY A 107 -25.29 -12.97 -15.35
CA GLY A 107 -24.51 -14.18 -15.09
C GLY A 107 -23.98 -14.85 -16.37
N LEU A 108 -24.76 -14.80 -17.47
CA LEU A 108 -24.41 -15.42 -18.75
C LEU A 108 -23.54 -14.54 -19.66
N VAL A 109 -23.61 -13.21 -19.55
CA VAL A 109 -22.79 -12.30 -20.36
C VAL A 109 -21.30 -12.64 -20.26
N ARG A 110 -20.83 -13.06 -19.08
CA ARG A 110 -19.43 -13.46 -18.84
C ARG A 110 -19.01 -14.68 -19.64
N PRO A 111 -19.60 -15.87 -19.48
CA PRO A 111 -19.26 -17.04 -20.29
C PRO A 111 -19.56 -16.82 -21.78
N CYS A 112 -20.62 -16.08 -22.12
CA CYS A 112 -20.93 -15.79 -23.52
C CYS A 112 -19.86 -14.93 -24.20
N LEU A 113 -19.33 -13.90 -23.55
CA LEU A 113 -18.22 -13.11 -24.09
C LEU A 113 -16.96 -13.96 -24.28
N THR A 114 -16.65 -14.83 -23.32
CA THR A 114 -15.49 -15.74 -23.44
C THR A 114 -15.66 -16.70 -24.60
N VAL A 115 -16.83 -17.34 -24.74
CA VAL A 115 -17.13 -18.24 -25.86
C VAL A 115 -17.10 -17.50 -27.19
N PHE A 116 -17.66 -16.29 -27.25
CA PHE A 116 -17.66 -15.45 -28.45
C PHE A 116 -16.24 -15.05 -28.88
N LEU A 117 -15.37 -14.68 -27.92
CA LEU A 117 -13.97 -14.38 -28.21
C LEU A 117 -13.22 -15.61 -28.71
N ILE A 118 -13.42 -16.78 -28.09
CA ILE A 118 -12.84 -18.05 -28.58
C ILE A 118 -13.32 -18.36 -29.99
N TRP A 119 -14.61 -18.12 -30.27
CA TRP A 119 -15.18 -18.31 -31.59
C TRP A 119 -14.57 -17.35 -32.63
N LEU A 120 -14.42 -16.06 -32.33
CA LEU A 120 -13.75 -15.10 -33.23
C LEU A 120 -12.32 -15.52 -33.55
N VAL A 121 -11.58 -16.02 -32.56
CA VAL A 121 -10.22 -16.54 -32.77
C VAL A 121 -10.23 -17.77 -33.68
N TRP A 122 -11.19 -18.67 -33.49
CA TRP A 122 -11.35 -19.84 -34.35
C TRP A 122 -11.71 -19.45 -35.79
N ASP A 123 -12.63 -18.51 -35.95
CA ASP A 123 -13.12 -18.02 -37.23
C ASP A 123 -11.99 -17.35 -38.04
N LEU A 124 -11.25 -16.43 -37.41
CA LEU A 124 -10.09 -15.79 -38.01
C LEU A 124 -9.02 -16.81 -38.43
N ARG A 125 -8.78 -17.85 -37.64
CA ARG A 125 -7.88 -18.95 -38.01
C ARG A 125 -8.38 -19.69 -39.26
N THR A 126 -9.68 -19.94 -39.37
CA THR A 126 -10.24 -20.63 -40.55
C THR A 126 -10.19 -19.76 -41.80
N GLU A 127 -10.44 -18.46 -41.69
CA GLU A 127 -10.30 -17.52 -42.80
C GLU A 127 -8.86 -17.45 -43.30
N VAL A 128 -7.89 -17.30 -42.40
CA VAL A 128 -6.46 -17.28 -42.74
C VAL A 128 -6.04 -18.56 -43.47
N LYS A 129 -6.50 -19.73 -42.99
CA LYS A 129 -6.27 -21.00 -43.69
C LYS A 129 -6.94 -21.05 -45.06
N GLY A 130 -8.17 -20.53 -45.19
CA GLY A 130 -8.89 -20.45 -46.45
C GLY A 130 -8.14 -19.62 -47.49
N ILE A 131 -7.71 -18.42 -47.09
CA ILE A 131 -6.90 -17.52 -47.92
C ILE A 131 -5.60 -18.22 -48.35
N LEU A 132 -4.87 -18.82 -47.40
CA LEU A 132 -3.62 -19.51 -47.68
C LEU A 132 -3.79 -20.69 -48.67
N THR A 133 -4.92 -21.39 -48.58
CA THR A 133 -5.25 -22.52 -49.47
C THR A 133 -5.65 -22.02 -50.86
N SER A 134 -6.40 -20.91 -50.94
CA SER A 134 -6.87 -20.32 -52.20
C SER A 134 -5.79 -19.57 -52.99
N ALA A 135 -4.82 -18.96 -52.31
CA ALA A 135 -3.73 -18.22 -52.94
C ALA A 135 -2.73 -19.13 -53.67
N GLY A 136 -2.75 -20.43 -53.37
CA GLY A 136 -1.80 -21.41 -53.91
C GLY A 136 -0.38 -21.19 -53.37
N LEU A 137 0.33 -22.29 -53.10
CA LEU A 137 1.72 -22.32 -52.61
C LEU A 137 2.76 -21.60 -53.52
N GLN A 138 2.33 -20.96 -54.60
CA GLN A 138 3.17 -20.29 -55.59
C GLN A 138 3.19 -18.75 -55.44
N GLY A 139 2.27 -18.16 -54.66
CA GLY A 139 2.19 -16.70 -54.48
C GLY A 139 2.65 -16.17 -53.11
N LEU A 140 2.76 -17.03 -52.09
CA LEU A 140 3.20 -16.63 -50.76
C LEU A 140 4.63 -17.09 -50.50
N THR A 141 5.52 -16.14 -50.26
CA THR A 141 6.83 -16.41 -49.69
C THR A 141 6.65 -17.00 -48.29
N ALA A 142 7.49 -17.97 -47.89
CA ALA A 142 7.40 -18.60 -46.56
C ALA A 142 7.45 -17.57 -45.41
N GLY A 143 8.08 -16.42 -45.64
CA GLY A 143 8.09 -15.29 -44.72
C GLY A 143 6.72 -14.62 -44.52
N ASP A 144 5.90 -14.50 -45.57
CA ASP A 144 4.59 -13.83 -45.50
C ASP A 144 3.56 -14.69 -44.78
N ALA A 145 3.60 -16.01 -45.01
CA ALA A 145 2.75 -16.96 -44.28
C ALA A 145 3.08 -16.97 -42.78
N LEU A 146 4.37 -16.87 -42.43
CA LEU A 146 4.81 -16.77 -41.03
C LEU A 146 4.42 -15.43 -40.40
N GLY A 147 4.46 -14.33 -41.19
CA GLY A 147 4.02 -13.00 -40.77
C GLY A 147 2.54 -12.98 -40.41
N ILE A 148 1.67 -13.47 -41.30
CA ILE A 148 0.23 -13.55 -41.04
C ILE A 148 -0.06 -14.40 -39.79
N TYR A 149 0.63 -15.54 -39.65
CA TYR A 149 0.45 -16.39 -38.46
C TYR A 149 0.88 -15.67 -37.18
N ARG A 150 1.98 -14.92 -37.24
CA ARG A 150 2.47 -14.11 -36.11
C ARG A 150 1.48 -13.01 -35.74
N ASP A 151 0.96 -12.26 -36.69
CA ASP A 151 0.02 -11.17 -36.44
C ASP A 151 -1.28 -11.67 -35.82
N VAL A 152 -1.78 -12.82 -36.31
CA VAL A 152 -2.93 -13.52 -35.73
C VAL A 152 -2.65 -13.93 -34.28
N ALA A 153 -1.49 -14.53 -34.03
CA ALA A 153 -1.10 -14.95 -32.68
C ALA A 153 -0.94 -13.76 -31.73
N GLU A 154 -0.33 -12.66 -32.18
CA GLU A 154 -0.19 -11.42 -31.40
C GLU A 154 -1.55 -10.81 -31.08
N MET A 155 -2.50 -10.77 -32.03
CA MET A 155 -3.86 -10.27 -31.80
C MET A 155 -4.63 -11.14 -30.80
N ILE A 156 -4.51 -12.47 -30.88
CA ILE A 156 -5.13 -13.41 -29.93
C ILE A 156 -4.55 -13.20 -28.53
N LEU A 157 -3.22 -13.11 -28.41
CA LEU A 157 -2.54 -12.89 -27.14
C LEU A 157 -2.90 -11.53 -26.54
N TYR A 158 -3.04 -10.49 -27.37
CA TYR A 158 -3.46 -9.17 -26.92
C TYR A 158 -4.91 -9.15 -26.41
N LEU A 159 -5.85 -9.80 -27.11
CA LEU A 159 -7.23 -9.91 -26.67
C LEU A 159 -7.35 -10.74 -25.40
N ALA A 160 -6.62 -11.86 -25.30
CA ALA A 160 -6.55 -12.67 -24.10
C ALA A 160 -5.96 -11.88 -22.92
N ALA A 161 -4.84 -11.18 -23.13
CA ALA A 161 -4.21 -10.35 -22.12
C ALA A 161 -5.14 -9.21 -21.68
N THR A 162 -5.84 -8.56 -22.61
CA THR A 162 -6.82 -7.50 -22.29
C THR A 162 -8.00 -8.05 -21.49
N CYS A 163 -8.54 -9.23 -21.83
CA CYS A 163 -9.61 -9.87 -21.07
C CYS A 163 -9.15 -10.26 -19.66
N VAL A 164 -7.96 -10.87 -19.55
CA VAL A 164 -7.35 -11.25 -18.26
C VAL A 164 -7.03 -10.00 -17.43
N THR A 165 -6.52 -8.94 -18.04
CA THR A 165 -6.20 -7.66 -17.39
C THR A 165 -7.45 -6.91 -16.98
N TRP A 166 -8.53 -6.96 -17.75
CA TRP A 166 -9.79 -6.37 -17.31
C TRP A 166 -10.41 -7.19 -16.16
N TRP A 167 -10.26 -8.52 -16.18
CA TRP A 167 -10.79 -9.43 -15.17
C TRP A 167 -10.00 -9.44 -13.85
N PHE A 168 -8.68 -9.23 -13.91
CA PHE A 168 -7.77 -9.28 -12.75
C PHE A 168 -7.01 -7.97 -12.48
N GLY A 169 -6.89 -7.07 -13.44
CA GLY A 169 -6.14 -5.81 -13.29
C GLY A 169 -6.85 -4.77 -12.43
N THR A 170 -8.17 -4.87 -12.27
CA THR A 170 -8.89 -4.13 -11.21
C THR A 170 -8.63 -4.70 -9.81
N ARG A 171 -8.03 -5.90 -9.70
CA ARG A 171 -7.68 -6.56 -8.43
C ARG A 171 -6.24 -6.30 -7.97
N PHE A 172 -5.41 -5.63 -8.79
CA PHE A 172 -4.07 -5.20 -8.42
C PHE A 172 -3.97 -3.68 -8.46
N LYS A 173 -4.36 -3.01 -7.38
CA LYS A 173 -3.67 -1.77 -7.00
C LYS A 173 -2.55 -2.17 -6.06
N GLY A 174 -1.36 -2.34 -6.64
CA GLY A 174 -0.14 -2.53 -5.87
C GLY A 174 -0.06 -1.43 -4.81
N SER A 175 0.08 -1.87 -3.56
CA SER A 175 0.70 -1.10 -2.50
C SER A 175 1.86 -0.32 -3.11
N LYS A 176 1.81 1.02 -3.00
CA LYS A 176 2.99 1.83 -3.29
C LYS A 176 3.96 1.57 -2.16
N THR A 177 4.75 0.51 -2.29
CA THR A 177 5.95 0.32 -1.49
C THR A 177 6.86 1.50 -1.80
N LYS A 178 7.05 2.37 -0.81
CA LYS A 178 8.16 3.32 -0.77
C LYS A 178 9.40 2.61 -0.25
#